data_AF-A0A935KKJ7-F1
#
_entry.id   AF-A0A935KKJ7-F1
#
_cell.length_a   1.000
_cell.length_b   1.000
_cell.length_c   1.000
_cell.angle_alpha   90.00
_cell.angle_beta   90.00
_cell.angle_gamma   90.00
#
_symmetry.space_group_name_H-M   'P 1'
#
loop_
_entity.id
_entity.type
_entity.pdbx_description
1 polymer ?
#
loop_
_entity_poly.entity_id
_entity_poly.type
_entity_poly.pdbx_seq_one_letter_code
_entity_poly.pdbx_strand_id
1 'polypeptide(L)'
;MSDELLIGAIRVLNKSGLKIPEEISVLAISNGFIPGMINPEITYIETSGAELGRLAISRMLENLHEKTPPKSILLPSRFVNGKSL
;
A
#
# COMPACT_ATOMS: atom_id res chain seq x y z
N MET A 1 -1.56 8.95 -0.27
CA MET A 1 -0.99 9.46 1.00
C MET A 1 0.32 8.76 1.40
N SER A 2 0.47 7.44 1.26
CA SER A 2 1.73 6.77 1.59
C SER A 2 2.79 6.82 0.48
N ASP A 3 2.39 6.87 -0.79
CA ASP A 3 3.33 6.93 -1.92
C ASP A 3 4.05 8.29 -1.99
N GLU A 4 3.37 9.38 -1.63
CA GLU A 4 3.96 10.72 -1.54
C GLU A 4 5.02 10.80 -0.44
N LEU A 5 4.80 10.10 0.68
CA LEU A 5 5.79 9.95 1.75
C LEU A 5 6.99 9.14 1.26
N LEU A 6 6.76 8.05 0.53
CA LEU A 6 7.82 7.24 -0.08
C LEU A 6 8.69 8.10 -1.01
N ILE A 7 8.09 8.89 -1.90
CA ILE A 7 8.82 9.78 -2.82
C ILE A 7 9.69 10.77 -2.03
N GLY A 8 9.13 11.39 -0.98
CA GLY A 8 9.87 12.31 -0.12
C GLY A 8 11.06 11.64 0.59
N ALA A 9 10.83 10.47 1.17
CA ALA A 9 11.86 9.69 1.86
C ALA A 9 12.99 9.30 0.91
N ILE A 10 12.66 8.71 -0.25
CA ILE A 10 13.65 8.30 -1.26
C ILE A 10 14.45 9.49 -1.77
N ARG A 11 13.82 10.66 -1.95
CA ARG A 11 14.54 11.89 -2.32
C ARG A 11 15.60 12.28 -1.29
N VAL A 12 15.30 12.15 0.00
CA VAL A 12 16.25 12.47 1.07
C VAL A 12 17.36 11.41 1.15
N LEU A 13 17.01 10.13 1.12
CA LEU A 13 17.98 9.03 1.17
C LEU A 13 19.00 9.11 0.03
N ASN A 14 18.52 9.39 -1.19
CA ASN A 14 19.37 9.60 -2.36
C ASN A 14 20.30 10.81 -2.18
N LYS A 15 19.81 11.92 -1.61
CA LYS A 15 20.64 13.10 -1.33
C LYS A 15 21.69 12.86 -0.25
N SER A 16 21.40 11.98 0.70
CA SER A 16 22.32 11.58 1.77
C SER A 16 23.37 10.56 1.33
N GLY A 17 23.23 9.99 0.13
CA GLY A 17 24.16 8.98 -0.40
C GLY A 17 24.05 7.61 0.27
N LEU A 18 23.02 7.38 1.08
CA LEU A 18 22.77 6.09 1.73
C LEU A 18 22.27 5.06 0.71
N LYS A 19 22.83 3.85 0.78
CA LYS A 19 22.45 2.74 -0.11
C LYS A 19 21.27 1.95 0.44
N ILE A 20 20.31 1.72 -0.43
CA ILE A 20 19.17 0.83 -0.20
C ILE A 20 19.43 -0.45 -1.00
N PRO A 21 19.36 -1.65 -0.41
CA PRO A 21 19.05 -1.94 1.00
C PRO A 21 20.25 -1.99 1.96
N GLU A 22 21.49 -1.84 1.47
CA GLU A 22 22.70 -2.25 2.22
C GLU A 22 22.93 -1.48 3.53
N GLU A 23 22.58 -0.19 3.56
CA GLU A 23 22.73 0.68 4.73
C GLU A 23 21.37 1.02 5.35
N ILE A 24 20.31 1.02 4.54
CA ILE A 24 18.95 1.27 5.00
C ILE A 24 17.92 0.52 4.15
N SER A 25 17.15 -0.35 4.81
CA SER A 25 15.99 -0.99 4.20
C SER A 25 14.78 -0.06 4.21
N VAL A 26 13.94 -0.15 3.17
CA VAL A 26 12.72 0.66 3.02
C VAL A 26 11.53 -0.26 2.75
N LEU A 27 10.45 -0.05 3.51
CA LEU A 27 9.14 -0.68 3.30
C LEU A 27 8.09 0.43 3.16
N ALA A 28 7.17 0.28 2.22
CA ALA A 28 6.03 1.19 2.06
C ALA A 28 4.69 0.50 2.30
N ILE A 29 3.65 1.28 2.50
CA ILE A 29 2.27 0.85 2.26
C ILE A 29 1.84 1.50 0.96
N SER A 30 1.34 0.74 0.00
CA SER A 30 0.94 1.29 -1.30
C SER A 30 -0.21 0.50 -1.90
N ASN A 31 -0.98 1.11 -2.79
CA ASN A 31 -1.96 0.44 -3.63
C ASN A 31 -1.71 0.76 -5.12
N GLY A 32 -0.52 1.26 -5.42
CA GLY A 32 -0.18 1.87 -6.71
C GLY A 32 1.11 1.29 -7.28
N PHE A 33 1.55 1.93 -8.37
CA PHE A 33 2.72 1.50 -9.14
C PHE A 33 4.01 2.23 -8.72
N ILE A 34 3.93 3.25 -7.87
CA ILE A 34 5.08 4.07 -7.45
C ILE A 34 6.22 3.24 -6.84
N PRO A 35 5.97 2.25 -5.95
CA PRO A 35 7.05 1.41 -5.42
C PRO A 35 7.87 0.70 -6.50
N GLY A 36 7.24 0.29 -7.60
CA GLY A 36 7.89 -0.39 -8.73
C GLY A 36 8.61 0.54 -9.70
N MET A 37 8.47 1.87 -9.55
CA MET A 37 9.18 2.85 -10.38
C MET A 37 10.48 3.37 -9.76
N ILE A 38 10.77 2.98 -8.52
CA ILE A 38 11.96 3.41 -7.79
C ILE A 38 13.03 2.34 -7.94
N ASN A 39 14.31 2.74 -7.96
CA ASN A 39 15.44 1.82 -7.98
C ASN A 39 16.24 1.93 -6.66
N PRO A 40 16.41 0.84 -5.90
CA PRO A 40 15.80 -0.48 -6.12
C PRO A 40 14.28 -0.46 -5.99
N GLU A 41 13.60 -1.42 -6.61
CA GLU A 41 12.15 -1.59 -6.46
C GLU A 41 11.79 -1.71 -4.98
N ILE A 42 10.81 -0.92 -4.53
CA ILE A 42 10.47 -0.84 -3.12
C ILE A 42 9.53 -1.98 -2.76
N THR A 43 9.89 -2.75 -1.74
CA THR A 43 9.01 -3.72 -1.08
C THR A 43 7.88 -2.99 -0.36
N TYR A 44 6.63 -3.46 -0.49
CA TYR A 44 5.49 -2.78 0.10
C TYR A 44 4.36 -3.70 0.55
N ILE A 45 3.53 -3.17 1.44
CA ILE A 45 2.26 -3.78 1.85
C ILE A 45 1.13 -3.19 1.01
N GLU A 46 0.47 -4.04 0.25
CA GLU A 46 -0.74 -3.72 -0.50
C GLU A 46 -1.98 -3.87 0.38
N THR A 47 -2.78 -2.81 0.49
CA THR A 47 -4.00 -2.78 1.33
C THR A 47 -5.29 -2.97 0.52
N SER A 48 -5.17 -3.24 -0.79
CA SER A 48 -6.25 -3.55 -1.73
C SER A 48 -7.41 -2.53 -1.69
N GLY A 49 -7.08 -1.23 -1.81
CA GLY A 49 -8.09 -0.15 -1.74
C GLY A 49 -9.23 -0.31 -2.75
N ALA A 50 -8.96 -0.84 -3.95
CA ALA A 50 -9.98 -1.11 -4.96
C ALA A 50 -10.96 -2.22 -4.54
N GLU A 51 -10.46 -3.27 -3.88
CA GLU A 51 -11.29 -4.35 -3.36
C GLU A 51 -12.12 -3.89 -2.17
N LEU A 52 -11.53 -3.09 -1.28
CA LEU A 52 -12.25 -2.44 -0.19
C LEU A 52 -13.41 -1.60 -0.71
N GLY A 53 -13.18 -0.80 -1.76
CA GLY A 53 -14.24 -0.01 -2.41
C GLY A 53 -15.35 -0.87 -3.02
N ARG A 54 -15.01 -1.95 -3.75
CA ARG A 54 -16.00 -2.88 -4.30
C ARG A 54 -16.84 -3.51 -3.20
N LEU A 55 -16.19 -4.00 -2.14
CA LEU A 55 -16.86 -4.60 -1.00
C LEU A 55 -17.78 -3.59 -0.30
N ALA A 56 -17.31 -2.35 -0.10
CA ALA A 56 -18.11 -1.30 0.53
C ALA A 56 -19.42 -1.03 -0.24
N ILE A 57 -19.34 -0.93 -1.57
CA ILE A 57 -20.54 -0.74 -2.41
C ILE A 57 -21.44 -1.98 -2.37
N SER A 58 -20.90 -3.20 -2.49
CA SER A 58 -21.68 -4.43 -2.37
C SER A 58 -22.45 -4.46 -1.04
N ARG A 59 -21.79 -4.12 0.07
CA ARG A 59 -22.42 -4.09 1.40
C ARG A 59 -23.48 -3.00 1.54
N MET A 60 -23.24 -1.84 0.94
CA MET A 60 -24.24 -0.77 0.91
C MET A 60 -25.50 -1.23 0.15
N LEU A 61 -25.34 -1.86 -1.01
CA LEU A 61 -26.45 -2.36 -1.82
C LEU A 61 -27.21 -3.50 -1.13
N GLU A 62 -26.50 -4.42 -0.46
CA GLU A 62 -27.12 -5.45 0.39
C GLU A 62 -28.02 -4.79 1.44
N ASN A 63 -27.50 -3.78 2.15
CA ASN A 63 -28.23 -3.07 3.21
C ASN A 63 -29.44 -2.26 2.73
N LEU A 64 -29.43 -1.80 1.48
CA LEU A 64 -30.55 -1.07 0.87
C LEU A 64 -31.72 -2.01 0.52
N HIS A 65 -31.42 -3.24 0.09
CA HIS A 65 -32.45 -4.23 -0.27
C HIS A 65 -32.94 -5.02 0.95
N GLU A 66 -32.02 -5.42 1.83
CA GLU A 66 -32.30 -6.17 3.05
C GLU A 66 -31.67 -5.42 4.23
N LYS A 67 -32.43 -5.15 5.29
CA LYS A 67 -31.86 -4.56 6.50
C LYS A 67 -31.00 -5.59 7.23
N THR A 68 -29.75 -5.75 6.79
CA THR A 68 -28.78 -6.62 7.45
C THR A 68 -28.12 -5.89 8.63
N PRO A 69 -27.78 -6.59 9.72
CA PRO A 69 -27.12 -5.97 10.85
C PRO A 69 -25.72 -5.49 10.48
N PRO A 70 -25.18 -4.46 11.18
CA PRO A 70 -23.82 -3.99 10.94
C PRO A 70 -22.79 -5.14 11.03
N LYS A 71 -21.97 -5.28 10.00
CA LYS A 71 -20.92 -6.29 9.92
C LYS A 71 -19.56 -5.62 9.71
N SER A 72 -18.61 -5.92 10.59
CA SER A 72 -17.21 -5.56 10.37
C SER A 72 -16.56 -6.59 9.44
N ILE A 73 -15.84 -6.12 8.44
CA ILE A 73 -15.13 -6.98 7.48
C ILE A 73 -13.68 -6.54 7.45
N LEU A 74 -12.79 -7.49 7.74
CA LEU A 74 -11.35 -7.30 7.63
C LEU A 74 -10.89 -7.87 6.28
N LEU A 75 -10.26 -7.02 5.47
CA LEU A 75 -9.58 -7.47 4.25
C LEU A 75 -8.09 -7.70 4.55
N PRO A 76 -7.52 -8.82 4.11
CA PRO A 76 -6.10 -9.09 4.30
C PRO A 76 -5.27 -8.14 3.43
N SER A 77 -4.18 -7.64 3.99
CA SER A 77 -3.14 -6.97 3.20
C SER A 77 -2.19 -7.99 2.58
N ARG A 78 -1.58 -7.65 1.44
CA ARG A 78 -0.59 -8.50 0.76
C ARG A 78 0.81 -7.90 0.88
N PHE A 79 1.79 -8.73 1.19
CA PHE A 79 3.19 -8.34 1.11
C PHE A 79 3.69 -8.51 -0.32
N VAL A 80 4.17 -7.44 -0.93
CA VAL A 80 4.69 -7.44 -2.31
C VAL A 80 6.19 -7.23 -2.25
N ASN A 81 6.92 -8.25 -2.73
CA ASN A 81 8.36 -8.31 -2.62
C ASN A 81 9.04 -7.42 -3.67
N GLY A 82 9.92 -6.53 -3.21
CA GLY A 82 10.82 -5.73 -4.04
C GLY A 82 12.27 -6.12 -3.81
N LYS A 83 13.17 -5.15 -3.88
CA LYS A 83 14.62 -5.30 -3.64
C LYS A 83 15.14 -4.30 -2.59
N SER A 84 14.24 -3.67 -1.84
CA SER A 84 14.57 -2.62 -0.86
C SER A 84 14.65 -3.09 0.58
N LEU A 85 14.56 -4.41 0.83
CA LEU A 85 14.77 -5.00 2.15
C LEU A 85 16.12 -5.70 2.24
#